data_AF-A0A0D2XV40-F1
#
_entry.id   AF-A0A0D2XV40-F1
#
_cell.length_a   1.000
_cell.length_b   1.000
_cell.length_c   1.000
_cell.angle_alpha   90.00
_cell.angle_beta   90.00
_cell.angle_gamma   90.00
#
_symmetry.space_group_name_H-M   'P 1'
#
loop_
_entity.id
_entity.type
_entity.pdbx_description
1 polymer ?
#
loop_
_entity_poly.entity_id
_entity_poly.type
_entity_poly.pdbx_seq_one_letter_code
_entity_poly.pdbx_strand_id
1 'polypeptide(L)'
;MPAITLTDARVQVGYLKYDHPQSLHYPDAPGAARKHLASVYMSISTATRDQMFTTIWKGGDRKFINPSHAELNGGTIARCIDTVIQRVDSNTKERTKAYNIRLIINTARRGVMRFAQTGTGRGAYLPPDTERPALLETAFVRDLARQMVSNSGAGPVP
;
A
#
# COMPACT_ATOMS: atom_id res chain seq x y z
N MET A 1 4.44 9.01 8.38
CA MET A 1 3.71 8.66 7.14
C MET A 1 2.39 8.02 7.53
N PRO A 2 1.26 8.31 6.85
CA PRO A 2 0.04 7.56 7.07
C PRO A 2 0.32 6.09 6.74
N ALA A 3 0.02 5.20 7.69
CA ALA A 3 0.20 3.77 7.50
C ALA A 3 -0.53 3.33 6.23
N ILE A 4 0.10 2.46 5.44
CA ILE A 4 -0.57 1.81 4.31
C ILE A 4 -1.66 0.93 4.91
N THR A 5 -2.88 1.44 4.97
CA THR A 5 -4.04 0.67 5.42
C THR A 5 -4.30 -0.44 4.42
N LEU A 6 -4.26 -1.68 4.94
CA LEU A 6 -4.47 -2.97 4.28
C LEU A 6 -5.64 -3.05 3.28
N THR A 7 -6.58 -2.12 3.36
CA THR A 7 -7.77 -1.99 2.49
C THR A 7 -7.50 -1.37 1.13
N ASP A 8 -6.49 -0.50 1.00
CA ASP A 8 -6.38 0.38 -0.17
C ASP A 8 -5.78 -0.30 -1.41
N ALA A 9 -5.09 -1.43 -1.25
CA ALA A 9 -4.35 -2.07 -2.33
C ALA A 9 -4.75 -3.53 -2.59
N ARG A 10 -5.95 -3.94 -2.17
CA ARG A 10 -6.43 -5.30 -2.46
C ARG A 10 -6.65 -5.50 -3.96
N VAL A 11 -6.07 -6.55 -4.52
CA VAL A 11 -6.25 -6.97 -5.91
C VAL A 11 -6.95 -8.32 -5.91
N GLN A 12 -7.98 -8.51 -6.74
CA GLN A 12 -8.57 -9.83 -6.92
C GLN A 12 -7.57 -10.70 -7.67
N VAL A 13 -7.13 -11.78 -7.04
CA VAL A 13 -6.10 -12.67 -7.59
C VAL A 13 -6.66 -13.99 -8.06
N GLY A 14 -7.89 -14.32 -7.65
CA GLY A 14 -8.44 -15.65 -7.87
C GLY A 14 -9.82 -15.86 -7.27
N TYR A 15 -10.15 -17.14 -7.12
CA TYR A 15 -11.37 -17.63 -6.50
C TYR A 15 -11.08 -18.83 -5.60
N LEU A 16 -12.03 -19.22 -4.75
CA LEU A 16 -11.92 -20.43 -3.95
C LEU A 16 -12.13 -21.70 -4.80
N LYS A 17 -11.21 -22.66 -4.66
CA LYS A 17 -11.26 -23.99 -5.32
C LYS A 17 -12.44 -24.84 -4.87
N TYR A 18 -12.86 -24.68 -3.63
CA TYR A 18 -13.92 -25.45 -3.00
C TYR A 18 -14.59 -24.62 -1.92
N ASP A 19 -15.75 -25.08 -1.46
CA ASP A 19 -16.38 -24.56 -0.26
C ASP A 19 -15.41 -24.70 0.93
N HIS A 20 -15.24 -23.63 1.69
CA HIS A 20 -14.41 -23.66 2.89
C HIS A 20 -14.98 -24.72 3.85
N PRO A 21 -14.16 -25.66 4.36
CA PRO A 21 -14.63 -26.69 5.27
C PRO A 21 -15.23 -26.07 6.53
N GLN A 22 -16.26 -26.71 7.08
CA GLN A 22 -16.77 -26.38 8.41
C GLN A 22 -15.62 -26.48 9.43
N SER A 23 -15.55 -25.52 10.33
CA SER A 23 -14.51 -25.48 11.36
C SER A 23 -15.15 -25.16 12.70
N LEU A 24 -14.46 -25.47 13.80
CA LEU A 24 -14.92 -25.13 15.16
C LEU A 24 -15.26 -23.63 15.32
N HIS A 25 -14.57 -22.76 14.59
CA HIS A 25 -14.82 -21.32 14.60
C HIS A 25 -16.04 -20.90 13.76
N TYR A 26 -16.54 -21.79 12.91
CA TYR A 26 -17.63 -21.54 11.97
C TYR A 26 -18.44 -22.83 11.76
N PRO A 27 -19.32 -23.16 12.71
CA PRO A 27 -20.09 -24.41 12.69
C PRO A 27 -21.21 -24.38 11.62
N ASP A 28 -21.68 -23.20 11.24
CA ASP A 28 -22.76 -23.03 10.26
C ASP A 28 -22.29 -23.25 8.82
N ALA A 29 -23.26 -23.44 7.92
CA ALA A 29 -23.01 -23.55 6.48
C ALA A 29 -22.18 -22.35 5.96
N PRO A 30 -21.22 -22.58 5.05
CA PRO A 30 -20.36 -21.51 4.54
C PRO A 30 -21.20 -20.44 3.83
N GLY A 31 -21.15 -19.21 4.35
CA GLY A 31 -21.74 -18.03 3.72
C GLY A 31 -21.14 -17.75 2.34
N ALA A 32 -21.74 -16.85 1.56
CA ALA A 32 -21.38 -16.62 0.16
C ALA A 32 -19.88 -16.36 -0.10
N ALA A 33 -19.18 -15.69 0.83
CA ALA A 33 -17.74 -15.43 0.74
C ALA A 33 -16.84 -16.66 0.91
N ARG A 34 -17.42 -17.81 1.24
CA ARG A 34 -16.75 -19.08 1.57
C ARG A 34 -17.18 -20.22 0.68
N LYS A 35 -18.04 -19.95 -0.30
CA LYS A 35 -18.43 -20.91 -1.30
C LYS A 35 -17.38 -21.00 -2.40
N HIS A 36 -17.35 -22.12 -3.09
CA HIS A 36 -16.64 -22.31 -4.33
C HIS A 36 -16.92 -21.12 -5.28
N LEU A 37 -15.89 -20.68 -5.98
CA LEU A 37 -15.89 -19.49 -6.84
C LEU A 37 -16.03 -18.14 -6.11
N ALA A 38 -16.02 -18.09 -4.77
CA ALA A 38 -15.93 -16.81 -4.08
C ALA A 38 -14.60 -16.11 -4.35
N SER A 39 -14.63 -14.80 -4.60
CA SER A 39 -13.44 -14.00 -4.92
C SER A 39 -12.40 -14.02 -3.80
N VAL A 40 -11.15 -14.26 -4.20
CA VAL A 40 -9.96 -14.15 -3.35
C VAL A 40 -9.18 -12.91 -3.75
N TYR A 41 -8.84 -12.12 -2.75
CA TYR A 41 -8.07 -10.91 -2.87
C TYR A 41 -6.72 -11.06 -2.18
N MET A 42 -5.70 -10.42 -2.74
CA MET A 42 -4.40 -10.29 -2.11
C MET A 42 -4.07 -8.83 -1.86
N SER A 43 -3.44 -8.56 -0.73
CA SER A 43 -2.80 -7.29 -0.41
C SER A 43 -1.41 -7.54 0.17
N ILE A 44 -0.65 -6.46 0.36
CA ILE A 44 0.67 -6.50 1.00
C ILE A 44 0.64 -5.64 2.25
N SER A 45 1.29 -6.11 3.31
CA SER A 45 1.61 -5.32 4.50
C SER A 45 3.11 -5.13 4.59
N THR A 46 3.54 -3.87 4.70
CA THR A 46 4.92 -3.52 5.07
C THR A 46 4.96 -3.40 6.59
N ALA A 47 5.49 -4.43 7.27
CA ALA A 47 5.74 -4.34 8.70
C ALA A 47 6.83 -3.29 8.96
N THR A 48 6.68 -2.51 10.02
CA THR A 48 7.53 -1.36 10.28
C THR A 48 8.95 -1.79 10.66
N ARG A 49 9.92 -1.08 10.08
CA ARG A 49 11.36 -1.01 10.38
C ARG A 49 12.29 -2.17 9.99
N ASP A 50 11.95 -3.44 10.13
CA ASP A 50 12.94 -4.52 9.86
C ASP A 50 12.39 -5.77 9.13
N GLN A 51 11.15 -5.74 8.64
CA GLN A 51 10.55 -6.90 7.99
C GLN A 51 10.18 -6.68 6.52
N MET A 52 10.62 -7.68 5.75
CA MET A 52 10.02 -8.18 4.52
C MET A 52 8.52 -7.89 4.46
N PHE A 53 8.04 -7.41 3.31
CA PHE A 53 6.62 -7.23 3.12
C PHE A 53 5.92 -8.60 3.12
N THR A 54 4.76 -8.70 3.78
CA THR A 54 3.99 -9.94 3.88
C THR A 54 2.80 -9.90 2.94
N THR A 55 2.54 -11.02 2.25
CA THR A 55 1.34 -11.17 1.45
C THR A 55 0.18 -11.58 2.34
N ILE A 56 -0.96 -10.91 2.15
CA ILE A 56 -2.17 -11.13 2.91
C ILE A 56 -3.27 -11.53 1.95
N TRP A 57 -3.84 -12.70 2.19
CA TRP A 57 -4.86 -13.31 1.35
C TRP A 57 -6.20 -13.23 2.07
N LYS A 58 -7.21 -12.67 1.41
CA LYS A 58 -8.52 -12.42 1.99
C LYS A 58 -9.65 -12.83 1.07
N GLY A 59 -10.73 -13.34 1.64
CA GLY A 59 -11.99 -13.57 0.93
C GLY A 59 -12.78 -12.30 0.67
N GLY A 60 -13.93 -12.46 0.00
CA GLY A 60 -14.89 -11.37 -0.22
C GLY A 60 -15.38 -10.71 1.09
N ASP A 61 -15.45 -11.48 2.18
CA ASP A 61 -15.81 -11.01 3.53
C ASP A 61 -14.64 -10.38 4.32
N ARG A 62 -13.47 -10.20 3.66
CA ARG A 62 -12.22 -9.66 4.24
C ARG A 62 -11.57 -10.55 5.30
N LYS A 63 -12.03 -11.79 5.49
CA LYS A 63 -11.36 -12.76 6.37
C LYS A 63 -10.17 -13.40 5.68
N PHE A 64 -9.18 -13.81 6.48
CA PHE A 64 -7.97 -14.44 5.97
C PHE A 64 -8.28 -15.80 5.32
N ILE A 65 -7.61 -16.08 4.22
CA ILE A 65 -7.69 -17.34 3.47
C ILE A 65 -6.29 -17.93 3.32
N ASN A 66 -6.16 -19.24 3.43
CA ASN A 66 -4.91 -19.91 3.08
C ASN A 66 -4.74 -19.92 1.55
N PRO A 67 -3.60 -19.45 0.99
CA PRO A 67 -3.35 -19.43 -0.44
C PRO A 67 -3.57 -20.78 -1.15
N SER A 68 -3.40 -21.90 -0.46
CA SER A 68 -3.60 -23.25 -1.04
C SER A 68 -5.06 -23.48 -1.50
N HIS A 69 -6.02 -22.82 -0.86
CA HIS A 69 -7.45 -22.87 -1.18
C HIS A 69 -7.83 -21.99 -2.37
N ALA A 70 -6.92 -21.12 -2.84
CA ALA A 70 -7.17 -20.22 -3.95
C ALA A 70 -6.76 -20.86 -5.29
N GLU A 71 -7.61 -20.67 -6.28
CA GLU A 71 -7.31 -20.83 -7.70
C GLU A 71 -7.08 -19.45 -8.30
N LEU A 72 -5.93 -19.23 -8.92
CA LEU A 72 -5.55 -17.92 -9.45
C LEU A 72 -6.25 -17.65 -10.78
N ASN A 73 -6.49 -16.38 -11.11
CA ASN A 73 -7.10 -15.91 -12.37
C ASN A 73 -6.16 -16.05 -13.59
N GLY A 74 -5.48 -17.19 -13.71
CA GLY A 74 -4.36 -17.41 -14.61
C GLY A 74 -3.06 -16.80 -14.07
N GLY A 75 -1.96 -17.54 -14.18
CA GLY A 75 -0.63 -17.09 -13.79
C GLY A 75 -0.12 -17.67 -12.46
N THR A 76 1.00 -17.11 -11.99
CA THR A 76 1.72 -17.57 -10.79
C THR A 76 1.50 -16.62 -9.61
N ILE A 77 1.74 -17.11 -8.39
CA ILE A 77 1.73 -16.28 -7.18
C ILE A 77 2.65 -15.06 -7.34
N ALA A 78 3.82 -15.23 -7.97
CA ALA A 78 4.76 -14.14 -8.24
C ALA A 78 4.12 -13.00 -9.07
N ARG A 79 3.39 -13.34 -10.14
CA ARG A 79 2.69 -12.34 -10.96
C ARG A 79 1.60 -11.61 -10.17
N CYS A 80 0.89 -12.33 -9.30
CA CYS A 80 -0.07 -11.70 -8.40
C CYS A 80 0.64 -10.71 -7.46
N ILE A 81 1.80 -11.07 -6.91
CA ILE A 81 2.59 -10.21 -6.02
C ILE A 81 3.01 -8.94 -6.74
N ASP A 82 3.57 -9.07 -7.95
CA ASP A 82 3.98 -7.92 -8.78
C ASP A 82 2.81 -6.97 -9.03
N THR A 83 1.62 -7.52 -9.32
CA THR A 83 0.41 -6.72 -9.55
C THR A 83 -0.02 -5.95 -8.29
N VAL A 84 0.06 -6.60 -7.12
CA VAL A 84 -0.25 -5.93 -5.84
C VAL A 84 0.79 -4.86 -5.52
N ILE A 85 2.09 -5.14 -5.71
CA ILE A 85 3.16 -4.14 -5.52
C ILE A 85 2.90 -2.92 -6.41
N GLN A 86 2.62 -3.13 -7.70
CA GLN A 86 2.33 -2.04 -8.63
C GLN A 86 1.10 -1.22 -8.18
N ARG A 87 0.06 -1.89 -7.66
CA ARG A 87 -1.13 -1.20 -7.14
C ARG A 87 -0.82 -0.39 -5.89
N VAL A 88 -0.07 -0.94 -4.95
CA VAL A 88 0.39 -0.24 -3.74
C VAL A 88 1.23 0.98 -4.12
N ASP A 89 2.18 0.82 -5.04
CA ASP A 89 3.10 1.88 -5.45
C ASP A 89 2.37 3.02 -6.17
N SER A 90 1.45 2.70 -7.08
CA SER A 90 0.60 3.70 -7.73
C SER A 90 -0.23 4.50 -6.72
N ASN A 91 -0.89 3.81 -5.78
CA ASN A 91 -1.69 4.47 -4.75
C ASN A 91 -0.83 5.34 -3.83
N THR A 92 0.37 4.87 -3.47
CA THR A 92 1.32 5.60 -2.61
C THR A 92 1.84 6.85 -3.32
N LYS A 93 2.13 6.77 -4.62
CA LYS A 93 2.51 7.91 -5.45
C LYS A 93 1.40 8.95 -5.53
N GLU A 94 0.17 8.53 -5.78
CA GLU A 94 -0.99 9.43 -5.85
C GLU A 94 -1.23 10.16 -4.53
N ARG A 95 -1.16 9.44 -3.40
CA ARG A 95 -1.28 10.02 -2.05
C ARG A 95 -0.19 11.03 -1.76
N THR A 96 1.06 10.67 -2.07
CA THR A 96 2.22 11.55 -1.85
C THR A 96 2.10 12.81 -2.70
N LYS A 97 1.69 12.67 -3.98
CA LYS A 97 1.41 13.80 -4.86
C LYS A 97 0.31 14.71 -4.28
N ALA A 98 -0.83 14.14 -3.87
CA ALA A 98 -1.93 14.90 -3.30
C ALA A 98 -1.52 15.65 -2.01
N TYR A 99 -0.75 15.00 -1.15
CA TYR A 99 -0.18 15.62 0.05
C TYR A 99 0.74 16.79 -0.30
N ASN A 100 1.71 16.57 -1.20
CA ASN A 100 2.66 17.60 -1.61
C ASN A 100 1.98 18.81 -2.26
N ILE A 101 0.95 18.58 -3.09
CA ILE A 101 0.13 19.67 -3.67
C ILE A 101 -0.53 20.49 -2.55
N ARG A 102 -1.16 19.83 -1.57
CA ARG A 102 -1.80 20.52 -0.44
C ARG A 102 -0.78 21.30 0.38
N LEU A 103 0.40 20.74 0.60
CA LEU A 103 1.48 21.40 1.33
C LEU A 103 1.93 22.69 0.62
N ILE A 104 2.22 22.61 -0.69
CA ILE A 104 2.59 23.77 -1.51
C ILE A 104 1.52 24.86 -1.46
N ILE A 105 0.24 24.50 -1.65
CA ILE A 105 -0.87 25.46 -1.61
C ILE A 105 -0.96 26.13 -0.23
N ASN A 106 -0.84 25.37 0.85
CA ASN A 106 -0.92 25.92 2.21
C ASN A 106 0.26 26.84 2.53
N THR A 107 1.47 26.48 2.11
CA THR A 107 2.65 27.34 2.25
C THR A 107 2.47 28.65 1.48
N ALA A 108 2.00 28.59 0.22
CA ALA A 108 1.72 29.77 -0.59
C ALA A 108 0.65 30.67 0.06
N ARG A 109 -0.44 30.08 0.58
CA ARG A 109 -1.49 30.83 1.30
C ARG A 109 -0.95 31.56 2.52
N ARG A 110 -0.08 30.92 3.32
CA ARG A 110 0.57 31.56 4.47
C ARG A 110 1.45 32.72 4.05
N GLY A 111 2.22 32.55 2.97
CA GLY A 111 3.02 33.62 2.37
C GLY A 111 2.18 34.85 1.98
N VAL A 112 1.08 34.63 1.26
CA VAL A 112 0.15 35.71 0.84
C VAL A 112 -0.51 36.39 2.04
N MET A 113 -1.05 35.62 3.01
CA MET A 113 -1.67 36.19 4.21
C MET A 113 -0.68 37.05 4.99
N ARG A 114 0.57 36.61 5.11
CA ARG A 114 1.60 37.37 5.81
C ARG A 114 1.98 38.63 5.05
N PHE A 115 2.18 38.54 3.73
CA PHE A 115 2.43 39.71 2.88
C PHE A 115 1.34 40.77 3.06
N ALA A 116 0.07 40.37 3.08
CA ALA A 116 -1.06 41.26 3.33
C ALA A 116 -1.05 41.89 4.73
N GLN A 117 -0.56 41.18 5.75
CA GLN A 117 -0.49 41.67 7.14
C GLN A 117 0.67 42.62 7.41
N THR A 118 1.88 42.33 6.91
CA THR A 118 3.09 43.12 7.22
C THR A 118 3.37 44.26 6.24
N GLY A 119 2.76 44.25 5.04
CA GLY A 119 3.06 45.23 4.00
C GLY A 119 4.49 45.13 3.43
N THR A 120 4.89 46.10 2.61
CA THR A 120 6.15 46.11 1.84
C THR A 120 7.29 46.94 2.46
N GLY A 121 7.15 47.42 3.70
CA GLY A 121 8.04 48.42 4.31
C GLY A 121 9.49 47.95 4.57
N ARG A 122 9.75 46.64 4.56
CA ARG A 122 11.08 46.03 4.48
C ARG A 122 10.99 44.93 3.43
N GLY A 123 12.05 44.75 2.63
CA GLY A 123 12.08 43.81 1.49
C GLY A 123 11.54 42.41 1.83
N ALA A 124 11.11 41.67 0.81
CA ALA A 124 10.38 40.40 0.93
C ALA A 124 11.06 39.40 1.90
N TYR A 125 10.68 39.43 3.17
CA TYR A 125 11.16 38.52 4.20
C TYR A 125 10.22 37.32 4.27
N LEU A 126 10.68 36.18 3.75
CA LEU A 126 10.01 34.89 3.87
C LEU A 126 10.51 34.18 5.14
N PRO A 127 9.72 34.07 6.20
CA PRO A 127 10.07 33.32 7.40
C PRO A 127 10.12 31.82 7.10
N PRO A 128 10.78 31.02 7.96
CA PRO A 128 11.02 29.59 7.73
C PRO A 128 9.77 28.75 7.42
N ASP A 129 8.60 29.16 7.93
CA ASP A 129 7.30 28.52 7.71
C ASP A 129 6.64 28.86 6.36
N THR A 130 7.21 29.81 5.63
CA THR A 130 6.85 30.21 4.26
C THR A 130 7.94 29.89 3.23
N GLU A 131 9.08 29.36 3.69
CA GLU A 131 10.11 28.81 2.80
C GLU A 131 9.57 27.63 1.99
N ARG A 132 10.29 27.28 0.92
CA ARG A 132 9.92 26.17 0.05
C ARG A 132 9.71 24.91 0.91
N PRO A 133 8.51 24.29 0.87
CA PRO A 133 8.24 23.18 1.75
C PRO A 133 9.08 21.97 1.38
N ALA A 134 9.59 21.26 2.38
CA ALA A 134 10.19 19.95 2.19
C ALA A 134 9.11 18.98 1.69
N LEU A 135 9.24 18.55 0.44
CA LEU A 135 8.28 17.62 -0.17
C LEU A 135 8.52 16.21 0.37
N LEU A 136 7.43 15.49 0.58
CA LEU A 136 7.50 14.10 0.96
C LEU A 136 7.95 13.27 -0.25
N GLU A 137 9.01 12.47 -0.06
CA GLU A 137 9.44 11.49 -1.04
C GLU A 137 8.53 10.25 -1.00
N THR A 138 8.30 9.66 -2.17
CA THR A 138 7.50 8.42 -2.27
C THR A 138 8.42 7.23 -2.00
N ALA A 139 8.14 6.48 -0.94
CA ALA A 139 8.78 5.19 -0.69
C ALA A 139 7.99 4.08 -1.41
N PHE A 140 8.64 3.37 -2.34
CA PHE A 140 8.01 2.31 -3.11
C PHE A 140 8.30 0.93 -2.54
N VAL A 141 7.30 0.05 -2.56
CA VAL A 141 7.42 -1.36 -2.18
C VAL A 141 8.27 -2.12 -3.19
N ARG A 142 8.24 -1.77 -4.49
CA ARG A 142 9.10 -2.40 -5.50
C ARG A 142 10.60 -2.23 -5.22
N ASP A 143 11.00 -1.13 -4.59
CA ASP A 143 12.41 -0.85 -4.31
C ASP A 143 12.90 -1.77 -3.19
N LEU A 144 12.05 -2.00 -2.18
CA LEU A 144 12.27 -3.03 -1.14
C LEU A 144 12.32 -4.43 -1.76
N ALA A 145 11.40 -4.76 -2.68
CA ALA A 145 11.38 -6.06 -3.35
C ALA A 145 12.66 -6.32 -4.17
N ARG A 146 13.21 -5.30 -4.84
CA ARG A 146 14.49 -5.40 -5.56
C ARG A 146 15.67 -5.64 -4.62
N GLN A 147 15.74 -4.91 -3.51
CA GLN A 147 16.78 -5.12 -2.49
C GLN A 147 16.76 -6.56 -1.96
N MET A 148 15.58 -7.17 -1.82
CA MET A 148 15.46 -8.58 -1.40
C MET A 148 16.09 -9.55 -2.39
N VAL A 149 15.85 -9.38 -3.69
CA VAL A 149 16.45 -10.24 -4.73
C VAL A 149 17.98 -10.10 -4.71
N SER A 150 18.49 -8.87 -4.58
CA SER A 150 19.92 -8.60 -4.52
C SER A 150 20.59 -9.19 -3.28
N ASN A 151 19.94 -9.15 -2.11
CA ASN A 151 20.51 -9.70 -0.86
C ASN A 151 20.46 -11.23 -0.80
N SER A 152 19.54 -11.86 -1.54
CA SER A 152 19.42 -13.33 -1.62
C SER A 152 20.46 -13.98 -2.53
N GLY A 153 21.24 -13.17 -3.27
CA GLY A 153 22.28 -13.62 -4.21
C GLY A 153 23.70 -13.69 -3.63
N ALA A 154 23.90 -13.51 -2.32
CA ALA A 154 25.22 -13.55 -1.68
C ALA A 154 25.48 -14.92 -1.02
N GLY A 155 26.13 -15.83 -1.77
CA GLY A 155 26.84 -16.99 -1.20
C GLY A 155 26.92 -18.19 -2.15
N PRO A 156 28.12 -18.60 -2.62
CA PRO A 156 28.31 -19.95 -3.14
C PRO A 156 28.22 -20.93 -1.96
N VAL A 157 27.47 -22.01 -2.15
CA VAL A 157 27.48 -23.14 -1.21
C VAL A 157 28.86 -23.81 -1.31
N PRO A 158 29.55 -24.10 -0.19
CA PRO A 158 30.84 -24.79 -0.21
C PRO A 158 30.75 -26.20 -0.80
#